data_AF-A0A958G4I3-F1
#
_entry.id   AF-A0A958G4I3-F1
#
_cell.length_a   1.000
_cell.length_b   1.000
_cell.length_c   1.000
_cell.angle_alpha   90.00
_cell.angle_beta   90.00
_cell.angle_gamma   90.00
#
_symmetry.space_group_name_H-M   'P 1'
#
loop_
_entity.id
_entity.type
_entity.pdbx_description
1 polymer ?
#
loop_
_entity_poly.entity_id
_entity_poly.type
_entity_poly.pdbx_seq_one_letter_code
_entity_poly.pdbx_strand_id
1 'polypeptide(L)'
;EFQATLQQRIPDLVINGHPEQRIYNTLNISIPGCPGDMLLLNLDMKGIAVSTGSACNAGKVKSSHVLTAMGLSSRLSGSALRFSLGRDNTREEIDYVVTELTAIVQRLRSK
;
A
#
# COMPACT_ATOMS: atom_id res chain seq x y z
N GLU A 1 7.42 8.26 11.37
CA GLU A 1 6.21 9.10 11.32
C GLU A 1 5.19 8.59 10.31
N PHE A 2 5.55 8.51 9.01
CA PHE A 2 4.66 8.06 7.93
C PHE A 2 3.76 6.86 8.24
N GLN A 3 4.34 5.72 8.67
CA GLN A 3 3.56 4.53 9.04
C GLN A 3 2.57 4.81 10.18
N ALA A 4 3.02 5.48 11.25
CA ALA A 4 2.18 5.71 12.42
C ALA A 4 0.98 6.58 12.05
N THR A 5 1.19 7.60 11.21
CA THR A 5 0.11 8.45 10.70
C THR A 5 -0.87 7.64 9.84
N LEU A 6 -0.39 6.75 8.97
CA LEU A 6 -1.25 5.84 8.21
C LEU A 6 -2.07 4.92 9.11
N GLN A 7 -1.46 4.36 10.16
CA GLN A 7 -2.16 3.50 11.14
C GLN A 7 -3.23 4.27 11.93
N GLN A 8 -3.06 5.56 12.17
CA GLN A 8 -4.09 6.39 12.79
C GLN A 8 -5.25 6.70 11.84
N ARG A 9 -4.96 6.94 10.55
CA ARG A 9 -5.98 7.31 9.54
C ARG A 9 -6.72 6.11 8.96
N ILE A 10 -6.07 4.94 8.90
CA ILE A 10 -6.59 3.69 8.36
C ILE A 10 -6.33 2.57 9.40
N PRO A 11 -7.13 2.49 10.48
CA PRO A 11 -6.83 1.63 11.63
C PRO A 11 -6.73 0.15 11.34
N ASP A 12 -7.37 -0.32 10.27
CA ASP A 12 -7.39 -1.72 9.86
C ASP A 12 -6.31 -2.06 8.81
N LEU A 13 -5.38 -1.15 8.50
CA LEU A 13 -4.27 -1.51 7.62
C LEU A 13 -3.37 -2.56 8.27
N VAL A 14 -2.83 -3.43 7.42
CA VAL A 14 -1.90 -4.49 7.84
C VAL A 14 -0.51 -4.15 7.34
N ILE A 15 0.50 -4.25 8.21
CA ILE A 15 1.90 -4.15 7.82
C ILE A 15 2.36 -5.51 7.32
N ASN A 16 2.90 -5.55 6.10
CA ASN A 16 3.43 -6.76 5.48
C ASN A 16 4.95 -6.83 5.73
N GLY A 17 5.38 -7.75 6.59
CA GLY A 17 6.79 -7.96 6.91
C GLY A 17 7.04 -7.99 8.42
N HIS A 18 8.31 -8.12 8.79
CA HIS A 18 8.71 -8.14 10.19
C HIS A 18 8.49 -6.76 10.84
N PRO A 19 7.98 -6.67 12.08
CA PRO A 19 7.71 -5.39 12.75
C PRO A 19 8.97 -4.52 12.93
N GLU A 20 10.08 -5.15 13.31
CA GLU A 20 11.36 -4.45 13.59
C GLU A 20 12.45 -4.68 12.53
N GLN A 21 12.58 -5.91 12.00
CA GLN A 21 13.63 -6.31 11.05
C GLN A 21 13.22 -6.06 9.59
N ARG A 22 13.21 -4.80 9.19
CA ARG A 22 12.91 -4.38 7.81
C ARG A 22 13.77 -3.21 7.39
N ILE A 23 13.97 -3.06 6.09
CA ILE A 23 14.71 -1.92 5.55
C ILE A 23 13.94 -0.61 5.81
N TYR A 24 14.65 0.41 6.27
CA TYR A 24 14.06 1.64 6.81
C TYR A 24 13.22 2.44 5.81
N ASN A 25 13.50 2.29 4.51
CA ASN A 25 12.87 3.09 3.47
C ASN A 25 11.67 2.40 2.80
N THR A 26 11.38 1.15 3.16
CA THR A 26 10.31 0.38 2.50
C THR A 26 9.17 0.13 3.47
N LEU A 27 7.98 0.55 3.07
CA LEU A 27 6.73 0.29 3.77
C LEU A 27 5.82 -0.54 2.86
N ASN A 28 5.65 -1.82 3.19
CA ASN A 28 4.72 -2.71 2.51
C ASN A 28 3.49 -2.91 3.39
N ILE A 29 2.32 -2.62 2.85
CA ILE A 29 1.05 -2.63 3.58
C ILE A 29 -0.05 -3.29 2.77
N SER A 30 -1.06 -3.83 3.44
CA SER A 30 -2.30 -4.29 2.83
C SER A 30 -3.48 -3.54 3.41
N ILE A 31 -4.41 -3.10 2.56
CA ILE A 31 -5.58 -2.32 2.96
C ILE A 31 -6.84 -3.17 2.74
N PRO A 32 -7.42 -3.79 3.79
CA PRO A 32 -8.59 -4.62 3.64
C PRO A 32 -9.76 -3.88 2.97
N GLY A 33 -10.48 -4.56 2.08
CA GLY A 33 -11.64 -4.00 1.39
C GLY A 33 -11.31 -3.08 0.20
N CYS A 34 -10.05 -2.88 -0.14
CA CYS A 34 -9.64 -2.07 -1.30
C CYS A 34 -8.81 -2.92 -2.28
N PRO A 35 -9.28 -3.18 -3.52
CA PRO A 35 -8.47 -3.87 -4.52
C PRO A 35 -7.18 -3.10 -4.85
N GLY A 36 -6.04 -3.80 -4.89
CA GLY A 36 -4.72 -3.21 -5.12
C GLY A 36 -4.62 -2.46 -6.45
N ASP A 37 -5.17 -3.01 -7.52
CA ASP A 37 -5.18 -2.37 -8.85
C ASP A 37 -5.97 -1.05 -8.83
N MET A 38 -7.06 -0.99 -8.06
CA MET A 38 -7.83 0.25 -7.89
C MET A 38 -7.06 1.27 -7.07
N LEU A 39 -6.38 0.84 -6.00
CA LEU A 39 -5.51 1.73 -5.23
C LEU A 39 -4.39 2.31 -6.10
N LEU A 40 -3.70 1.45 -6.85
CA LEU A 40 -2.63 1.84 -7.77
C LEU A 40 -3.13 2.87 -8.79
N LEU A 41 -4.23 2.57 -9.49
CA LEU A 41 -4.81 3.46 -10.50
C LEU A 41 -5.17 4.83 -9.92
N ASN A 42 -5.79 4.85 -8.73
CA ASN A 42 -6.21 6.12 -8.13
C ASN A 42 -5.04 6.94 -7.56
N LEU A 43 -3.98 6.30 -7.10
CA LEU A 43 -2.75 6.97 -6.67
C LEU A 43 -1.97 7.52 -7.87
N ASP A 44 -1.92 6.79 -8.98
CA ASP A 44 -1.30 7.23 -10.24
C ASP A 44 -2.00 8.48 -10.80
N MET A 45 -3.34 8.53 -10.76
CA MET A 45 -4.11 9.72 -11.12
C MET A 45 -3.81 10.94 -10.23
N LYS A 46 -3.23 10.74 -9.05
CA LYS A 46 -2.76 11.80 -8.13
C LYS A 46 -1.28 12.10 -8.27
N GLY A 47 -0.59 11.49 -9.23
CA GLY A 47 0.85 11.63 -9.42
C GLY A 47 1.68 10.90 -8.36
N ILE A 48 1.11 9.95 -7.63
CA ILE A 48 1.79 9.19 -6.58
C ILE A 48 2.20 7.82 -7.11
N ALA A 49 3.50 7.62 -7.31
CA ALA A 49 4.05 6.35 -7.77
C ALA A 49 4.21 5.35 -6.61
N VAL A 50 3.59 4.17 -6.75
CA VAL A 50 3.70 3.05 -5.81
C VAL A 50 3.79 1.72 -6.56
N SER A 51 4.18 0.65 -5.85
CA SER A 51 4.06 -0.71 -6.40
C SER A 51 2.91 -1.47 -5.72
N THR A 52 2.31 -2.41 -6.44
CA THR A 52 1.35 -3.40 -5.88
C THR A 52 1.78 -4.81 -6.28
N GLY A 53 1.56 -5.80 -5.40
CA GLY A 53 1.84 -7.21 -5.68
C GLY A 53 3.27 -7.53 -6.14
N SER A 54 3.50 -8.76 -6.61
CA SER A 54 4.83 -9.24 -7.05
C SER A 54 5.08 -9.12 -8.56
N ALA A 55 4.12 -8.65 -9.36
CA ALA A 55 4.31 -8.53 -10.80
C ALA A 55 3.29 -7.54 -11.37
N CYS A 56 3.76 -6.65 -12.27
CA CYS A 56 2.92 -5.97 -13.24
C CYS A 56 2.03 -7.00 -13.94
N ASN A 57 0.77 -7.12 -13.53
CA ASN A 57 -0.16 -8.05 -14.16
C ASN A 57 -0.80 -7.40 -15.37
N ALA A 58 -0.02 -7.34 -16.46
CA ALA A 58 -0.62 -7.45 -17.78
C ALA A 58 -1.24 -8.87 -17.90
N GLY A 59 -2.47 -9.04 -17.41
CA GLY A 59 -3.37 -10.12 -17.83
C GLY A 59 -3.59 -11.32 -16.89
N LYS A 60 -3.02 -11.41 -15.68
CA LYS A 60 -3.33 -12.51 -14.75
C LYS A 60 -3.44 -12.04 -13.30
N VAL A 61 -4.64 -11.81 -12.79
CA VAL A 61 -4.91 -11.55 -11.37
C VAL A 61 -4.43 -12.74 -10.52
N LYS A 62 -3.14 -12.74 -10.16
CA LYS A 62 -2.56 -13.72 -9.25
C LYS A 62 -1.97 -12.96 -8.07
N SER A 63 -2.36 -13.38 -6.88
CA SER A 63 -1.80 -12.92 -5.62
C SER A 63 -0.27 -12.99 -5.66
N SER A 64 0.39 -12.11 -4.91
CA SER A 64 1.84 -12.10 -4.81
C SER A 64 2.33 -13.43 -4.23
N HIS A 65 3.12 -14.17 -4.99
CA HIS A 65 3.71 -15.44 -4.53
C HIS A 65 4.56 -15.25 -3.27
N VAL A 66 5.23 -14.10 -3.13
CA VAL A 66 5.98 -13.72 -1.92
C VAL A 66 5.04 -13.50 -0.74
N LEU A 67 3.96 -12.73 -0.92
CA LEU A 67 3.01 -12.49 0.19
C LEU A 67 2.27 -13.76 0.60
N THR A 68 1.95 -14.64 -0.36
CA THR A 68 1.41 -15.97 -0.06
C THR A 68 2.42 -16.82 0.72
N ALA A 69 3.70 -16.82 0.35
CA ALA A 69 4.75 -17.53 1.09
C ALA A 69 4.98 -16.96 2.50
N MET A 70 4.74 -15.66 2.69
CA MET A 70 4.72 -15.00 4.00
C MET A 70 3.46 -15.34 4.84
N GLY A 71 2.53 -16.14 4.31
CA GLY A 71 1.32 -16.56 5.01
C GLY A 71 0.15 -15.59 4.93
N LEU A 72 0.22 -14.56 4.07
CA LEU A 72 -0.91 -13.65 3.89
C LEU A 72 -2.02 -14.34 3.11
N SER A 73 -3.26 -14.11 3.53
CA SER A 73 -4.43 -14.56 2.77
C SER A 73 -4.46 -13.93 1.38
N SER A 74 -5.07 -14.62 0.42
CA SER A 74 -5.27 -14.09 -0.94
C SER A 74 -5.96 -12.73 -0.94
N ARG A 75 -6.92 -12.53 -0.02
CA ARG A 75 -7.63 -11.27 0.17
C ARG A 75 -6.70 -10.11 0.56
N LEU A 76 -5.79 -10.33 1.51
CA LEU A 76 -4.82 -9.30 1.92
C LEU A 76 -3.72 -9.10 0.88
N SER A 77 -3.28 -10.17 0.22
CA SER A 77 -2.31 -10.04 -0.87
C SER A 77 -2.86 -9.25 -2.05
N GLY A 78 -4.17 -9.32 -2.32
CA GLY A 78 -4.82 -8.58 -3.39
C GLY A 78 -5.00 -7.09 -3.12
N SER A 79 -4.70 -6.61 -1.92
CA SER A 79 -4.80 -5.20 -1.53
C SER A 79 -3.47 -4.58 -1.09
N ALA A 80 -2.36 -5.21 -1.49
CA ALA A 80 -1.03 -4.80 -1.08
C ALA A 80 -0.54 -3.55 -1.84
N LEU A 81 0.09 -2.62 -1.13
CA LEU A 81 0.84 -1.49 -1.66
C LEU A 81 2.23 -1.47 -1.04
N ARG A 82 3.22 -1.13 -1.84
CA ARG A 82 4.60 -0.92 -1.40
C ARG A 82 5.05 0.49 -1.74
N PHE A 83 5.44 1.22 -0.70
CA PHE A 83 6.14 2.49 -0.76
C PHE A 83 7.64 2.23 -0.57
N SER A 84 8.45 2.86 -1.41
CA SER A 84 9.91 2.82 -1.34
C SER A 84 10.42 4.25 -1.40
N LEU A 85 10.79 4.79 -0.23
CA LEU A 85 11.21 6.17 -0.09
C LEU A 85 12.68 6.34 -0.51
N GLY A 86 12.95 7.43 -1.23
CA GLY A 86 14.27 7.89 -1.62
C GLY A 86 14.78 9.01 -0.71
N ARG A 87 16.03 9.44 -0.95
CA ARG A 87 16.64 10.56 -0.22
C ARG A 87 16.00 11.91 -0.56
N ASP A 88 15.44 12.02 -1.76
CA ASP A 88 14.85 13.25 -2.27
C ASP A 88 13.39 13.41 -1.86
N ASN A 89 12.80 12.43 -1.18
CA ASN A 89 11.43 12.56 -0.69
C ASN A 89 11.34 13.57 0.46
N THR A 90 10.33 14.42 0.38
CA THR A 90 10.11 15.50 1.35
C THR A 90 8.99 15.14 2.33
N ARG A 91 8.91 15.86 3.46
CA ARG A 91 7.84 15.64 4.43
C ARG A 91 6.48 16.03 3.85
N GLU A 92 6.46 17.07 3.05
CA GLU A 92 5.28 17.58 2.35
C GLU A 92 4.71 16.53 1.38
N GLU A 93 5.57 15.82 0.65
CA GLU A 93 5.16 14.70 -0.20
C GLU A 93 4.56 13.55 0.63
N ILE A 94 5.15 13.23 1.79
CA ILE A 94 4.64 12.20 2.67
C ILE A 94 3.24 12.58 3.20
N ASP A 95 3.05 13.81 3.63
CA ASP A 95 1.76 14.31 4.13
C ASP A 95 0.70 14.33 3.02
N TYR A 96 1.10 14.68 1.79
CA TYR A 96 0.25 14.57 0.61
C TYR A 96 -0.19 13.13 0.36
N VAL A 97 0.73 12.17 0.39
CA VAL A 97 0.45 10.74 0.22
C VAL A 97 -0.53 10.23 1.27
N VAL A 98 -0.34 10.59 2.55
CA VAL A 98 -1.26 10.20 3.63
C VAL A 98 -2.66 10.73 3.37
N THR A 99 -2.77 12.01 2.96
CA THR A 99 -4.05 12.68 2.70
C THR A 99 -4.80 12.02 1.56
N GLU A 100 -4.14 11.86 0.40
CA GLU A 100 -4.76 11.29 -0.79
C GLU A 100 -5.09 9.80 -0.60
N LEU A 101 -4.19 9.01 -0.01
CA LEU A 101 -4.44 7.59 0.25
C LEU A 101 -5.65 7.40 1.18
N THR A 102 -5.76 8.20 2.24
CA THR A 102 -6.90 8.14 3.17
C THR A 102 -8.22 8.43 2.44
N ALA A 103 -8.25 9.48 1.62
CA ALA A 103 -9.43 9.86 0.85
C ALA A 103 -9.82 8.79 -0.19
N ILE A 104 -8.83 8.20 -0.88
CA ILE A 104 -9.06 7.11 -1.83
C ILE A 104 -9.66 5.89 -1.13
N VAL A 105 -9.10 5.49 0.01
CA VAL A 105 -9.56 4.33 0.79
C VAL A 105 -11.00 4.53 1.27
N GLN A 106 -11.33 5.70 1.81
CA GLN A 106 -12.69 6.02 2.23
C GLN A 106 -13.69 5.92 1.06
N ARG A 107 -13.35 6.48 -0.10
CA ARG A 107 -14.19 6.44 -1.29
C ARG A 107 -14.35 5.03 -1.88
N LEU A 108 -13.31 4.20 -1.84
CA LEU A 108 -13.39 2.82 -2.32
C LEU A 108 -14.22 1.93 -1.38
N ARG A 109 -14.25 2.24 -0.07
CA ARG A 109 -15.03 1.52 0.93
C ARG A 109 -16.49 1.99 1.06
N SER A 110 -16.81 3.19 0.60
CA SER A 110 -18.19 3.71 0.60
C SER A 110 -19.04 3.23 -0.57
N LYS A 111 -18.50 2.34 -1.43
CA LYS A 111 -19.20 1.68 -2.53
C LYS A 111 -19.49 0.24 -2.14
#